data_AF-A0A519BUX8-F1
#
_entry.id   AF-A0A519BUX8-F1
#
_cell.length_a   1.000
_cell.length_b   1.000
_cell.length_c   1.000
_cell.angle_alpha   90.00
_cell.angle_beta   90.00
_cell.angle_gamma   90.00
#
_symmetry.space_group_name_H-M   'P 1'
#
loop_
_entity.id
_entity.type
_entity.pdbx_description
1 polymer ?
#
loop_
_entity_poly.entity_id
_entity_poly.type
_entity_poly.pdbx_seq_one_letter_code
_entity_poly.pdbx_strand_id
1 'polypeptide(L)'
;MNQSDIDGNPWDGNAHYANSNVSYYLYVTYSLNALDPNPVFHTVRVSADPVQVGSICLNSGDCRDIGGSNRNLLDFNDLHIDREGRVYIAFADGCTGECATMEDPQPEDSRSRLGSVYYLGSGPSLYEEVGDLVEFG
;
A
#
# COMPACT_ATOMS: atom_id res chain seq x y z
N MET A 1 -3.16 -19.83 8.25
CA MET A 1 -4.42 -19.05 8.22
C MET A 1 -5.56 -20.05 8.06
N ASN A 2 -6.65 -19.98 8.83
CA ASN A 2 -7.77 -20.95 8.74
C ASN A 2 -8.80 -20.56 7.66
N GLN A 3 -8.35 -20.01 6.54
CA GLN A 3 -9.21 -19.58 5.44
C GLN A 3 -8.78 -20.27 4.15
N SER A 4 -9.75 -20.51 3.28
CA SER A 4 -9.47 -20.96 1.92
C SER A 4 -9.02 -19.78 1.05
N ASP A 5 -8.19 -20.09 0.07
CA ASP A 5 -7.87 -19.21 -1.03
C ASP A 5 -9.00 -19.19 -2.07
N ILE A 6 -8.83 -18.41 -3.13
CA ILE A 6 -9.83 -18.25 -4.20
C ILE A 6 -10.08 -19.53 -5.01
N ASP A 7 -9.18 -20.50 -4.94
CA ASP A 7 -9.26 -21.79 -5.63
C ASP A 7 -9.77 -22.91 -4.69
N GLY A 8 -10.11 -22.57 -3.45
CA GLY A 8 -10.65 -23.49 -2.44
C GLY A 8 -9.58 -24.25 -1.65
N ASN A 9 -8.29 -23.98 -1.87
CA ASN A 9 -7.19 -24.61 -1.13
C ASN A 9 -6.92 -23.87 0.19
N PRO A 10 -6.18 -24.47 1.15
CA PRO A 10 -5.72 -23.73 2.33
C PRO A 10 -4.85 -22.54 1.93
N TRP A 11 -5.22 -21.33 2.34
CA TRP A 11 -4.48 -20.13 1.95
C TRP A 11 -3.17 -20.01 2.73
N ASP A 12 -2.07 -19.83 1.98
CA ASP A 12 -0.71 -19.70 2.49
C ASP A 12 -0.29 -18.23 2.73
N GLY A 13 -1.16 -17.27 2.40
CA GLY A 13 -0.88 -15.83 2.49
C GLY A 13 -0.44 -15.19 1.18
N ASN A 14 -0.32 -15.96 0.09
CA ASN A 14 0.02 -15.40 -1.22
C ASN A 14 -1.11 -14.49 -1.72
N ALA A 15 -0.77 -13.22 -1.98
CA ALA A 15 -1.71 -12.21 -2.44
C ALA A 15 -2.35 -12.54 -3.80
N HIS A 16 -1.70 -13.32 -4.65
CA HIS A 16 -2.27 -13.76 -5.93
C HIS A 16 -3.50 -14.65 -5.76
N TYR A 17 -3.59 -15.37 -4.63
CA TYR A 17 -4.70 -16.27 -4.31
C TYR A 17 -5.59 -15.75 -3.16
N ALA A 18 -5.41 -14.49 -2.76
CA ALA A 18 -6.18 -13.91 -1.65
C ALA A 18 -7.68 -13.87 -1.95
N ASN A 19 -8.48 -14.33 -0.99
CA ASN A 19 -9.95 -14.30 -1.06
C ASN A 19 -10.50 -12.86 -0.94
N SER A 20 -11.81 -12.69 -1.17
CA SER A 20 -12.48 -11.38 -1.17
C SER A 20 -12.39 -10.61 0.16
N ASN A 21 -12.15 -11.30 1.29
CA ASN A 21 -12.09 -10.69 2.61
C ASN A 21 -10.72 -10.09 2.94
N VAL A 22 -9.79 -10.08 1.98
CA VAL A 22 -8.44 -9.55 2.18
C VAL A 22 -8.37 -8.12 1.67
N SER A 23 -8.02 -7.20 2.57
CA SER A 23 -7.80 -5.79 2.24
C SER A 23 -6.33 -5.41 2.41
N TYR A 24 -5.80 -4.66 1.46
CA TYR A 24 -4.42 -4.20 1.43
C TYR A 24 -4.38 -2.72 1.76
N TYR A 25 -3.48 -2.33 2.64
CA TYR A 25 -3.22 -0.94 2.99
C TYR A 25 -1.75 -0.63 2.72
N LEU A 26 -1.48 0.58 2.26
CA LEU A 26 -0.12 1.08 2.09
C LEU A 26 0.47 1.50 3.44
N TYR A 27 1.67 1.00 3.73
CA TYR A 27 2.49 1.39 4.89
C TYR A 27 3.84 1.89 4.43
N VAL A 28 4.42 2.79 5.21
CA VAL A 28 5.82 3.20 5.10
C VAL A 28 6.54 2.85 6.39
N THR A 29 7.75 2.32 6.26
CA THR A 29 8.65 2.09 7.39
C THR A 29 9.93 2.88 7.18
N TYR A 30 10.36 3.63 8.19
CA TYR A 30 11.61 4.38 8.16
C TYR A 30 12.37 4.26 9.48
N SER A 31 13.67 4.52 9.42
CA SER A 31 14.56 4.59 10.58
C SER A 31 15.56 5.71 10.35
N LEU A 32 15.79 6.52 11.38
CA LEU A 32 16.80 7.59 11.36
C LEU A 32 18.15 7.10 11.88
N ASN A 33 18.21 5.88 12.41
CA ASN A 33 19.38 5.32 13.07
C ASN A 33 19.57 3.84 12.70
N ALA A 34 19.28 3.48 11.46
CA ALA A 34 19.26 2.10 10.97
C ALA A 34 20.58 1.33 11.15
N LEU A 35 21.70 2.06 11.27
CA LEU A 35 23.05 1.50 11.41
C LEU A 35 23.53 1.43 12.87
N ASP A 36 22.74 1.91 13.83
CA ASP A 36 23.09 1.86 15.24
C ASP A 36 23.05 0.42 15.78
N PRO A 37 23.76 0.11 16.89
CA PRO A 37 23.64 -1.19 17.56
C PRO A 37 22.21 -1.52 18.03
N ASN A 38 21.37 -0.50 18.26
CA ASN A 38 19.97 -0.64 18.64
C ASN A 38 19.10 0.27 17.75
N PRO A 39 18.81 -0.14 16.51
CA PRO A 39 18.06 0.68 15.57
C PRO A 39 16.58 0.77 15.95
N VAL A 40 15.95 1.91 15.68
CA VAL A 40 14.51 2.14 15.88
C VAL A 40 13.85 2.27 14.51
N PHE A 41 12.78 1.50 14.28
CA PHE A 41 11.97 1.56 13.06
C PHE A 41 10.57 2.06 13.39
N HIS A 42 10.09 3.02 12.60
CA HIS A 42 8.75 3.56 12.68
C HIS A 42 7.95 3.07 11.48
N THR A 43 6.78 2.47 11.72
CA THR A 43 5.86 2.04 10.67
C THR A 43 4.57 2.83 10.78
N VAL A 44 4.15 3.44 9.68
CA VAL A 44 2.94 4.27 9.62
C VAL A 44 2.08 3.79 8.45
N ARG A 45 0.77 3.71 8.66
CA ARG A 45 -0.19 3.49 7.58
C ARG A 45 -0.37 4.80 6.80
N VAL A 46 -0.02 4.76 5.52
CA VAL A 46 -0.07 5.94 4.61
C VAL A 46 -1.47 6.15 4.05
N SER A 47 -2.18 5.05 3.80
CA SER A 47 -3.54 5.04 3.25
C SER A 47 -4.61 5.13 4.35
N ALA A 48 -5.69 5.86 4.07
CA ALA A 48 -6.81 5.98 5.00
C ALA A 48 -7.76 4.76 4.92
N ASP A 49 -7.94 4.27 3.71
CA ASP A 49 -8.78 3.17 3.26
C ASP A 49 -7.89 2.06 2.62
N PRO A 50 -8.44 0.87 2.32
CA PRO A 50 -7.71 -0.11 1.53
C PRO A 50 -7.29 0.49 0.19
N VAL A 51 -6.11 0.16 -0.31
CA VAL A 51 -5.69 0.48 -1.68
C VAL A 51 -6.08 -0.62 -2.67
N GLN A 52 -6.41 -1.82 -2.14
CA GLN A 52 -6.96 -2.96 -2.89
C GLN A 52 -7.76 -3.89 -1.99
N VAL A 53 -8.75 -4.53 -2.59
CA VAL A 53 -9.50 -5.65 -2.01
C VAL A 53 -9.39 -6.91 -2.88
N GLY A 54 -9.20 -8.05 -2.23
CA GLY A 54 -9.07 -9.36 -2.85
C GLY A 54 -7.73 -9.59 -3.53
N SER A 55 -7.64 -10.65 -4.33
CA SER A 55 -6.40 -11.03 -5.00
C SER A 55 -5.71 -9.88 -5.76
N ILE A 56 -4.38 -9.92 -5.77
CA ILE A 56 -3.54 -8.99 -6.54
C ILE A 56 -3.08 -9.68 -7.82
N CYS A 57 -3.24 -9.03 -8.96
CA CYS A 57 -2.61 -9.48 -10.21
C CYS A 57 -1.08 -9.41 -10.06
N LEU A 58 -0.38 -10.54 -10.19
CA LEU A 58 1.09 -10.62 -10.06
C LEU A 58 1.72 -11.02 -11.40
N ASN A 59 3.06 -11.12 -11.42
CA ASN A 59 3.83 -11.62 -12.56
C ASN A 59 3.53 -10.89 -13.89
N SER A 60 3.37 -9.55 -13.85
CA SER A 60 3.17 -8.70 -15.03
C SER A 60 1.87 -8.96 -15.82
N GLY A 61 0.88 -9.66 -15.26
CA GLY A 61 -0.39 -9.90 -15.95
C GLY A 61 -1.02 -11.26 -15.72
N ASP A 62 -0.45 -12.08 -14.84
CA ASP A 62 -1.13 -13.26 -14.31
C ASP A 62 -2.23 -12.78 -13.36
N CYS A 63 -3.36 -12.40 -13.96
CA CYS A 63 -4.49 -11.82 -13.26
C CYS A 63 -5.55 -12.89 -13.02
N ARG A 64 -6.23 -12.78 -11.89
CA ARG A 64 -7.37 -13.62 -11.53
C ARG A 64 -8.65 -12.92 -11.96
N ASP A 65 -9.63 -13.72 -12.38
CA ASP A 65 -10.98 -13.25 -12.63
C ASP A 65 -11.83 -13.51 -11.38
N ILE A 66 -12.09 -12.45 -10.61
CA ILE A 66 -12.92 -12.46 -9.40
C ILE A 66 -13.86 -11.27 -9.55
N GLY A 67 -15.06 -11.59 -10.06
CA GLY A 67 -16.04 -10.63 -10.56
C GLY A 67 -15.48 -9.62 -11.57
N GLY A 68 -14.45 -10.01 -12.31
CA GLY A 68 -13.69 -9.16 -13.24
C GLY A 68 -12.18 -9.21 -12.98
N SER A 69 -11.42 -8.51 -13.82
CA SER A 69 -9.96 -8.44 -13.71
C SER A 69 -9.53 -7.82 -12.39
N ASN A 70 -8.72 -8.53 -11.61
CA ASN A 70 -8.12 -8.05 -10.36
C ASN A 70 -6.89 -7.13 -10.54
N ARG A 71 -6.67 -6.59 -11.74
CA ARG A 71 -5.50 -5.75 -12.04
C ARG A 71 -5.64 -4.35 -11.44
N ASN A 72 -4.80 -4.05 -10.46
CA ASN A 72 -4.72 -2.73 -9.83
C ASN A 72 -3.31 -2.10 -9.81
N LEU A 73 -2.37 -2.52 -10.68
CA LEU A 73 -0.99 -1.97 -10.76
C LEU A 73 -0.26 -1.79 -9.41
N LEU A 74 -0.68 -2.47 -8.35
CA LEU A 74 -0.14 -2.30 -7.00
C LEU A 74 1.28 -2.85 -6.86
N ASP A 75 1.70 -3.70 -7.80
CA ASP A 75 3.08 -4.13 -7.96
C ASP A 75 4.02 -3.00 -8.44
N PHE A 76 3.49 -1.79 -8.70
CA PHE A 76 4.23 -0.62 -9.18
C PHE A 76 4.22 0.58 -8.22
N ASN A 77 4.21 0.35 -6.90
CA ASN A 77 4.47 1.45 -5.96
C ASN A 77 5.94 1.90 -6.02
N ASP A 78 6.19 3.20 -5.87
CA ASP A 78 7.53 3.80 -5.88
C ASP A 78 7.71 4.75 -4.68
N LEU A 79 8.97 4.92 -4.25
CA LEU A 79 9.34 5.82 -3.17
C LEU A 79 10.53 6.67 -3.60
N HIS A 80 10.41 7.99 -3.42
CA HIS A 80 11.46 8.95 -3.68
C HIS A 80 11.76 9.80 -2.45
N ILE A 81 13.00 10.30 -2.37
CA ILE A 81 13.44 11.21 -1.32
C ILE A 81 13.92 12.49 -2.00
N ASP A 82 13.43 13.65 -1.57
CA ASP A 82 13.90 14.93 -2.11
C ASP A 82 15.23 15.38 -1.49
N ARG A 83 15.67 16.60 -1.86
CA ARG A 83 16.95 17.16 -1.41
C ARG A 83 16.99 17.49 0.09
N GLU A 84 15.85 17.57 0.74
CA GLU A 84 15.73 17.85 2.16
C GLU A 84 15.48 16.57 2.96
N GLY A 85 15.50 15.40 2.33
CA GLY A 85 15.25 14.11 2.99
C GLY A 85 13.76 13.82 3.23
N ARG A 86 12.85 14.51 2.52
CA ARG A 86 11.41 14.27 2.59
C ARG A 86 11.01 13.09 1.71
N VAL A 87 10.21 12.19 2.27
CA VAL A 87 9.69 11.01 1.57
C VAL A 87 8.47 11.36 0.72
N TYR A 88 8.45 10.85 -0.51
CA TYR A 88 7.31 10.84 -1.44
C TYR A 88 7.02 9.40 -1.85
N ILE A 89 5.76 9.01 -1.89
CA ILE A 89 5.33 7.66 -2.20
C ILE A 89 4.27 7.75 -3.29
N ALA A 90 4.56 7.15 -4.44
CA ALA A 90 3.62 7.00 -5.53
C ALA A 90 3.03 5.58 -5.50
N PHE A 91 1.71 5.45 -5.62
CA PHE A 91 1.04 4.17 -5.65
C PHE A 91 -0.25 4.23 -6.46
N ALA A 92 -0.71 3.05 -6.91
CA ALA A 92 -2.03 2.90 -7.50
C ALA A 92 -3.05 2.65 -6.39
N ASP A 93 -4.15 3.41 -6.44
CA ASP A 93 -5.25 3.32 -5.48
C ASP A 93 -6.50 2.80 -6.19
N GLY A 94 -6.83 1.55 -5.91
CA GLY A 94 -7.94 0.84 -6.52
C GLY A 94 -9.24 1.01 -5.76
N CYS A 95 -9.22 1.43 -4.51
CA CYS A 95 -10.39 1.45 -3.65
C CYS A 95 -10.62 2.85 -3.09
N THR A 96 -11.24 3.68 -3.93
CA THR A 96 -11.60 5.06 -3.61
C THR A 96 -13.12 5.25 -3.71
N GLY A 97 -13.64 6.38 -3.23
CA GLY A 97 -15.06 6.71 -3.37
C GLY A 97 -15.99 5.72 -2.66
N GLU A 98 -16.87 5.06 -3.41
CA GLU A 98 -17.81 4.06 -2.85
C GLU A 98 -17.06 2.88 -2.20
N CYS A 99 -16.01 2.36 -2.84
CA CYS A 99 -15.20 1.27 -2.28
C CYS A 99 -14.59 1.65 -0.91
N ALA A 100 -14.10 2.88 -0.76
CA ALA A 100 -13.49 3.37 0.47
C ALA A 100 -14.49 3.62 1.61
N THR A 101 -15.79 3.74 1.30
CA THR A 101 -16.81 4.18 2.27
C THR A 101 -17.86 3.12 2.59
N MET A 102 -17.92 2.03 1.82
CA MET A 102 -18.83 0.92 2.09
C MET A 102 -18.33 0.02 3.22
N GLU A 103 -19.26 -0.68 3.89
CA GLU A 103 -18.96 -1.52 5.05
C GLU A 103 -18.19 -2.80 4.69
N ASP A 104 -18.45 -3.37 3.51
CA ASP A 104 -17.87 -4.64 3.06
C ASP A 104 -17.52 -4.57 1.56
N PRO A 105 -16.46 -3.82 1.19
CA PRO A 105 -16.04 -3.71 -0.20
C PRO A 105 -15.65 -5.07 -0.75
N GLN A 106 -16.11 -5.37 -1.95
CA GLN A 106 -15.75 -6.58 -2.67
C GLN A 106 -14.64 -6.28 -3.69
N PRO A 107 -13.93 -7.32 -4.20
CA PRO A 107 -12.89 -7.11 -5.20
C PRO A 107 -13.34 -6.28 -6.41
N GLU A 108 -14.60 -6.39 -6.80
CA GLU A 108 -15.19 -5.68 -7.94
C GLU A 108 -15.35 -4.18 -7.72
N ASP A 109 -15.48 -3.75 -6.45
CA ASP A 109 -15.55 -2.34 -6.06
C ASP A 109 -14.15 -1.69 -6.10
N SER A 110 -13.10 -2.49 -5.91
CA SER A 110 -11.69 -2.07 -5.88
C SER A 110 -11.06 -2.00 -7.29
N ARG A 111 -11.61 -1.15 -8.16
CA ARG A 111 -11.20 -1.01 -9.58
C ARG A 111 -10.92 0.43 -10.03
N SER A 112 -10.77 1.35 -9.07
CA SER A 112 -10.36 2.72 -9.34
C SER A 112 -9.02 2.73 -10.09
N ARG A 113 -8.85 3.73 -10.97
CA ARG A 113 -7.61 3.94 -11.74
C ARG A 113 -6.89 5.18 -11.25
N LEU A 114 -6.89 5.41 -9.94
CA LEU A 114 -6.29 6.60 -9.35
C LEU A 114 -4.80 6.33 -9.11
N GLY A 115 -3.95 7.18 -9.68
CA GLY A 115 -2.56 7.29 -9.26
C GLY A 115 -2.47 8.33 -8.14
N SER A 116 -1.89 7.92 -7.01
CA SER A 116 -1.77 8.73 -5.80
C SER A 116 -0.31 9.00 -5.48
N VAL A 117 0.01 10.25 -5.09
CA VAL A 117 1.33 10.63 -4.58
C VAL A 117 1.18 11.29 -3.22
N TYR A 118 1.73 10.66 -2.20
CA TYR A 118 1.65 11.11 -0.81
C TYR A 118 3.06 11.51 -0.37
N TYR A 119 3.19 12.49 0.51
CA TYR A 119 4.49 12.95 1.01
C TYR A 119 4.46 13.17 2.52
N LEU A 120 5.63 13.11 3.15
CA LEU A 120 5.79 13.47 4.55
C LEU A 120 5.54 14.98 4.70
N GLY A 121 4.37 15.38 5.20
CA GLY A 121 3.98 16.79 5.36
C GLY A 121 4.89 17.55 6.33
N SER A 122 5.17 16.97 7.49
CA SER A 122 6.08 17.51 8.50
C SER A 122 6.66 16.37 9.35
N GLY A 123 7.76 16.60 10.04
CA GLY A 123 8.42 15.61 10.89
C GLY A 123 9.87 15.36 10.48
N PRO A 124 10.49 14.26 10.93
CA PRO A 124 11.92 14.10 10.75
C PRO A 124 12.32 13.92 9.29
N SER A 125 13.31 14.68 8.86
CA SER A 125 14.04 14.41 7.63
C SER A 125 14.83 13.10 7.74
N LEU A 126 14.96 12.37 6.63
CA LEU A 126 15.90 11.26 6.52
C LEU A 126 17.38 11.70 6.44
N TYR A 127 17.64 13.01 6.38
CA TYR A 127 18.96 13.61 6.46
C TYR A 127 19.14 14.28 7.82
N GLU A 128 20.07 13.75 8.62
CA GLU A 128 20.37 14.23 9.97
C GLU A 128 20.65 15.75 10.02
N GLU A 129 21.35 16.27 9.01
CA GLU A 129 21.71 17.69 8.92
C GLU A 129 20.53 18.64 8.73
N VAL A 130 19.40 18.14 8.22
CA VAL A 130 18.19 18.94 7.98
C VAL A 130 17.32 19.02 9.23
N GLY A 131 17.26 17.95 10.03
CA GLY A 131 16.41 17.87 11.22
C GLY A 131 14.92 17.76 10.89
N ASP A 132 14.07 18.53 11.56
CA ASP A 132 12.62 18.46 11.36
C ASP A 132 12.15 19.32 10.18
N LEU A 133 11.40 18.68 9.28
CA LEU A 133 10.72 19.27 8.14
C LEU A 133 9.41 19.95 8.57
N VAL A 134 9.13 21.10 7.97
CA VAL A 134 7.86 21.81 8.09
C VAL A 134 6.95 21.53 6.89
N GLU A 135 5.66 21.82 7.02
CA GLU A 135 4.74 21.78 5.87
C GLU A 135 5.18 22.74 4.76
N PHE A 136 4.87 22.39 3.51
CA PHE A 136 5.00 23.33 2.40
C PHE A 136 4.05 24.51 2.65
N GLY A 137 4.59 25.73 2.56
CA GLY A 137 3.84 26.98 2.67
C GLY A 137 3.09 27.35 1.40
#